data_AF-A0A838CYJ9-F1
#
_entry.id   AF-A0A838CYJ9-F1
#
_cell.length_a   1.000
_cell.length_b   1.000
_cell.length_c   1.000
_cell.angle_alpha   90.00
_cell.angle_beta   90.00
_cell.angle_gamma   90.00
#
_symmetry.space_group_name_H-M   'P 1'
#
loop_
_entity.id
_entity.type
_entity.pdbx_description
1 polymer ?
#
loop_
_entity_poly.entity_id
_entity_poly.type
_entity_poly.pdbx_seq_one_letter_code
_entity_poly.pdbx_strand_id
1 'polypeptide(L)'
;MADERIERHPHRYAWRKRFADAKPVMRGEGGSVHSAEGEGAWWLITDEGTMADFLDDEDLGGLVKLRRFDDFHSWNQAIIAYRDARARLHVEESLRTAVPAIASYVEACAAERTLVRINERDHLQPWSFKALKLVLRPSDGPLAVGASMRLDYPEHWPRLGNVDITLTAEGAAPAFVELKCGAGSDALGPCVWDVAKNALTLRMGDASAAYLLAATTTAMWDKPVRGAELFDHGEWTTERLRSDYMDWWRQFERPPYCYRPKRLPVRGYTDPLASAAFRVGDTDWDLRLSRVTVKTHGWFDW
;
A
#
# COMPACT_ATOMS: atom_id res chain seq x y z
N MET A 1 27.08 -9.18 10.07
CA MET A 1 26.40 -8.86 8.81
C MET A 1 27.37 -9.26 7.72
N ALA A 2 26.95 -10.09 6.75
CA ALA A 2 27.80 -10.45 5.62
C ALA A 2 28.21 -9.18 4.88
N ASP A 3 29.45 -9.12 4.41
CA ASP A 3 30.05 -7.92 3.82
C ASP A 3 29.42 -7.69 2.43
N GLU A 4 28.42 -6.81 2.38
CA GLU A 4 27.68 -6.53 1.17
C GLU A 4 28.56 -5.73 0.20
N ARG A 5 28.96 -6.35 -0.92
CA ARG A 5 29.75 -5.67 -1.95
C ARG A 5 28.87 -5.22 -3.11
N ILE A 6 28.79 -3.90 -3.30
CA ILE A 6 28.12 -3.28 -4.44
C ILE A 6 29.18 -2.72 -5.39
N GLU A 7 29.18 -3.18 -6.64
CA GLU A 7 29.94 -2.55 -7.72
C GLU A 7 29.02 -1.59 -8.49
N ARG A 8 29.52 -0.39 -8.79
CA ARG A 8 28.81 0.63 -9.58
C ARG A 8 29.57 0.87 -10.87
N HIS A 9 28.85 0.84 -11.99
CA HIS A 9 29.40 0.97 -13.32
C HIS A 9 28.61 2.00 -14.13
N PRO A 10 29.24 2.67 -15.10
CA PRO A 10 28.56 3.66 -15.93
C PRO A 10 27.51 3.01 -16.85
N HIS A 11 26.66 3.86 -17.44
CA HIS A 11 25.82 3.46 -18.57
C HIS A 11 26.62 2.69 -19.63
N ARG A 12 26.01 1.67 -20.23
CA ARG A 12 26.61 0.75 -21.23
C ARG A 12 27.69 -0.21 -20.71
N TYR A 13 27.95 -0.27 -19.41
CA TYR A 13 28.79 -1.35 -18.88
C TYR A 13 28.24 -2.71 -19.28
N ALA A 14 29.07 -3.50 -19.98
CA ALA A 14 28.65 -4.72 -20.66
C ALA A 14 28.54 -5.91 -19.70
N TRP A 15 27.79 -5.77 -18.60
CA TRP A 15 27.61 -6.79 -17.57
C TRP A 15 27.12 -8.14 -18.13
N ARG A 16 26.38 -8.13 -19.25
CA ARG A 16 25.93 -9.35 -19.96
C ARG A 16 27.08 -10.22 -20.47
N LYS A 17 28.26 -9.65 -20.74
CA LYS A 17 29.45 -10.43 -21.09
C LYS A 17 30.00 -11.19 -19.88
N ARG A 18 29.83 -10.64 -18.68
CA ARG A 18 30.24 -11.26 -17.41
C ARG A 18 29.22 -12.28 -16.92
N PHE A 19 27.92 -12.00 -17.12
CA PHE A 19 26.81 -12.85 -16.69
C PHE A 19 25.89 -13.18 -17.88
N ALA A 20 26.36 -14.04 -18.78
CA ALA A 20 25.63 -14.39 -20.01
C ALA A 20 24.29 -15.10 -19.71
N ASP A 21 24.23 -15.88 -18.63
CA ASP A 21 23.06 -16.67 -18.22
C ASP A 21 22.14 -15.95 -17.23
N ALA A 22 22.30 -14.62 -17.07
CA ALA A 22 21.49 -13.84 -16.15
C ALA A 22 19.99 -13.92 -16.53
N LYS A 23 19.14 -14.17 -15.53
CA LYS A 23 17.70 -14.28 -15.69
C LYS A 23 17.02 -12.96 -15.33
N PRO A 24 16.01 -12.51 -16.10
CA PRO A 24 15.27 -11.33 -15.74
C PRO A 24 14.50 -11.57 -14.43
N VAL A 25 14.68 -10.68 -13.47
CA VAL A 25 13.88 -10.61 -12.24
C VAL A 25 12.67 -9.70 -12.47
N MET A 26 12.89 -8.59 -13.18
CA MET A 26 11.92 -7.53 -13.42
C MET A 26 12.33 -6.66 -14.62
N ARG A 27 11.35 -6.08 -15.32
CA ARG A 27 11.53 -5.06 -16.36
C ARG A 27 10.54 -3.92 -16.11
N GLY A 28 10.96 -2.68 -16.35
CA GLY A 28 10.10 -1.50 -16.28
C GLY A 28 10.70 -0.33 -17.09
N GLU A 29 9.98 0.79 -17.15
CA GLU A 29 10.40 1.95 -17.95
C GLU A 29 11.75 2.52 -17.50
N GLY A 30 12.03 2.51 -16.19
CA GLY A 30 13.30 2.99 -15.61
C GLY A 30 14.46 1.99 -15.63
N GLY A 31 14.28 0.81 -16.22
CA GLY A 31 15.35 -0.17 -16.37
C GLY A 31 14.94 -1.62 -16.13
N SER A 32 15.93 -2.46 -15.85
CA SER A 32 15.72 -3.89 -15.63
C SER A 32 16.56 -4.42 -14.49
N VAL A 33 16.03 -5.43 -13.81
CA VAL A 33 16.76 -6.17 -12.79
C VAL A 33 16.92 -7.60 -13.23
N HIS A 34 18.13 -8.12 -13.07
CA HIS A 34 18.50 -9.47 -13.42
C HIS A 34 19.15 -10.14 -12.23
N SER A 35 19.03 -11.46 -12.19
CA SER A 35 19.72 -12.28 -11.23
C SER A 35 20.68 -13.22 -11.96
N ALA A 36 21.84 -13.46 -11.37
CA ALA A 36 22.85 -14.32 -11.95
C ALA A 36 23.55 -15.12 -10.86
N GLU A 37 24.05 -16.28 -11.24
CA GLU A 37 25.01 -17.06 -10.46
C GLU A 37 26.32 -17.05 -11.26
N GLY A 38 27.44 -16.76 -10.59
CA GLY A 38 28.73 -16.65 -11.25
C GLY A 38 29.83 -16.25 -10.29
N GLU A 39 31.07 -16.61 -10.62
CA GLU A 39 32.25 -16.26 -9.81
C GLU A 39 32.12 -16.69 -8.33
N GLY A 40 31.49 -17.86 -8.12
CA GLY A 40 31.25 -18.43 -6.80
C GLY A 40 30.31 -17.61 -5.91
N ALA A 41 29.41 -16.81 -6.49
CA ALA A 41 28.41 -16.04 -5.74
C ALA A 41 27.11 -15.84 -6.51
N TRP A 42 26.14 -15.27 -5.80
CA TRP A 42 24.86 -14.83 -6.31
C TRP A 42 24.88 -13.32 -6.53
N TRP A 43 24.31 -12.88 -7.64
CA TRP A 43 24.34 -11.49 -8.05
C TRP A 43 22.93 -10.97 -8.32
N LEU A 44 22.69 -9.74 -7.88
CA LEU A 44 21.54 -8.92 -8.30
C LEU A 44 22.08 -7.75 -9.11
N ILE A 45 21.63 -7.66 -10.35
CA ILE A 45 22.11 -6.69 -11.33
C ILE A 45 20.97 -5.73 -11.61
N THR A 46 21.15 -4.46 -11.27
CA THR A 46 20.21 -3.38 -11.59
C THR A 46 20.79 -2.58 -12.74
N ASP A 47 20.08 -2.52 -13.86
CA ASP A 47 20.45 -1.78 -15.06
C ASP A 47 19.39 -0.72 -15.35
N GLU A 48 19.65 0.49 -14.88
CA GLU A 48 18.84 1.70 -15.05
C GLU A 48 19.22 2.46 -16.34
N GLY A 49 19.89 1.78 -17.29
CA GLY A 49 20.43 2.44 -18.48
C GLY A 49 19.40 3.12 -19.38
N THR A 50 18.10 2.81 -19.26
CA THR A 50 17.02 3.51 -19.97
C THR A 50 16.79 4.94 -19.45
N MET A 51 17.27 5.26 -18.25
CA MET A 51 17.22 6.62 -17.70
C MET A 51 18.31 7.54 -18.24
N ALA A 52 19.30 7.01 -18.96
CA ALA A 52 20.46 7.77 -19.41
C ALA A 52 20.08 8.98 -20.29
N ASP A 53 19.02 8.88 -21.08
CA ASP A 53 18.56 9.97 -21.96
C ASP A 53 17.97 11.17 -21.19
N PHE A 54 17.72 11.02 -19.88
CA PHE A 54 17.12 12.04 -19.01
C PHE A 54 18.10 12.60 -17.98
N LEU A 55 19.35 12.14 -17.98
CA LEU A 55 20.37 12.50 -16.99
C LEU A 55 21.50 13.27 -17.66
N ASP A 56 22.11 14.18 -16.90
CA ASP A 56 23.33 14.87 -17.33
C ASP A 56 24.52 13.89 -17.29
N ASP A 57 25.56 14.18 -18.08
CA ASP A 57 26.74 13.30 -18.23
C ASP A 57 27.42 12.95 -16.89
N GLU A 58 27.37 13.85 -15.91
CA GLU A 58 27.92 13.66 -14.57
C GLU A 58 27.15 12.59 -13.75
N ASP A 59 25.88 12.34 -14.07
CA ASP A 59 24.99 11.41 -13.37
C ASP A 59 24.90 10.02 -14.03
N LEU A 60 25.58 9.81 -15.17
CA LEU A 60 25.62 8.51 -15.85
C LEU A 60 26.42 7.45 -15.09
N GLY A 61 27.15 7.86 -14.05
CA GLY A 61 27.92 6.98 -13.16
C GLY A 61 27.03 6.19 -12.20
N GLY A 62 27.00 4.86 -12.34
CA GLY A 62 26.29 3.97 -11.42
C GLY A 62 24.88 3.59 -11.86
N LEU A 63 24.52 3.83 -13.13
CA LEU A 63 23.29 3.31 -13.75
C LEU A 63 23.30 1.78 -13.85
N VAL A 64 24.45 1.14 -13.75
CA VAL A 64 24.55 -0.32 -13.61
C VAL A 64 25.13 -0.64 -12.23
N LYS A 65 24.35 -1.33 -11.40
CA LYS A 65 24.73 -1.76 -10.04
C LYS A 65 24.76 -3.27 -9.96
N LEU A 66 25.87 -3.84 -9.54
CA LEU A 66 26.05 -5.28 -9.33
C LEU A 66 26.22 -5.52 -7.82
N ARG A 67 25.22 -6.13 -7.19
CA ARG A 67 25.25 -6.48 -5.77
C ARG A 67 25.59 -7.96 -5.60
N ARG A 68 26.68 -8.26 -4.90
CA ARG A 68 27.14 -9.63 -4.64
C ARG A 68 26.58 -10.15 -3.31
N PHE A 69 26.23 -11.42 -3.30
CA PHE A 69 25.84 -12.17 -2.12
C PHE A 69 26.57 -13.51 -2.09
N ASP A 70 27.18 -13.82 -0.96
CA ASP A 70 27.89 -15.09 -0.77
C ASP A 70 26.94 -16.23 -0.37
N ASP A 71 25.68 -15.92 -0.04
CA ASP A 71 24.66 -16.91 0.32
C ASP A 71 23.36 -16.72 -0.47
N PHE A 72 22.76 -17.84 -0.84
CA PHE A 72 21.53 -17.89 -1.64
C PHE A 72 20.33 -17.27 -0.91
N HIS A 73 20.26 -17.41 0.41
CA HIS A 73 19.12 -16.95 1.20
C HIS A 73 19.03 -15.42 1.19
N SER A 74 20.12 -14.72 1.50
CA SER A 74 20.21 -13.26 1.46
C SER A 74 19.97 -12.71 0.06
N TRP A 75 20.49 -13.37 -0.97
CA TRP A 75 20.20 -13.01 -2.36
C TRP A 75 18.72 -13.13 -2.70
N ASN A 76 18.08 -14.24 -2.32
CA ASN A 76 16.66 -14.45 -2.56
C ASN A 76 15.80 -13.43 -1.79
N GLN A 77 16.17 -13.11 -0.54
CA GLN A 77 15.53 -12.04 0.24
C GLN A 77 15.68 -10.67 -0.43
N ALA A 78 16.85 -10.36 -1.01
CA ALA A 78 17.06 -9.11 -1.74
C ALA A 78 16.21 -9.03 -3.03
N ILE A 79 16.04 -10.15 -3.74
CA ILE A 79 15.13 -10.23 -4.90
C ILE A 79 13.68 -9.95 -4.48
N ILE A 80 13.21 -10.61 -3.42
CA ILE A 80 11.85 -10.42 -2.89
C ILE A 80 11.65 -8.96 -2.47
N ALA A 81 12.58 -8.42 -1.68
CA ALA A 81 12.52 -7.02 -1.23
C ALA A 81 12.50 -6.03 -2.41
N TYR A 82 13.26 -6.30 -3.48
CA TYR A 82 13.24 -5.46 -4.68
C TYR A 82 11.89 -5.51 -5.39
N ARG A 83 11.34 -6.73 -5.57
CA ARG A 83 10.01 -6.92 -6.18
C ARG A 83 8.92 -6.22 -5.38
N ASP A 84 8.92 -6.39 -4.07
CA ASP A 84 7.95 -5.74 -3.18
C ASP A 84 8.09 -4.21 -3.21
N ALA A 85 9.32 -3.68 -3.21
CA ALA A 85 9.55 -2.24 -3.28
C ALA A 85 9.00 -1.62 -4.58
N ARG A 86 9.23 -2.26 -5.73
CA ARG A 86 8.70 -1.78 -7.01
C ARG A 86 7.19 -1.98 -7.11
N ALA A 87 6.68 -3.14 -6.71
CA ALA A 87 5.25 -3.43 -6.70
C ALA A 87 4.50 -2.39 -5.86
N ARG A 88 5.03 -2.03 -4.69
CA ARG A 88 4.48 -0.95 -3.86
C ARG A 88 4.42 0.39 -4.59
N LEU A 89 5.50 0.81 -5.25
CA LEU A 89 5.53 2.07 -6.00
C LEU A 89 4.49 2.07 -7.12
N HIS A 90 4.43 0.98 -7.88
CA HIS A 90 3.47 0.84 -8.98
C HIS A 90 2.02 0.85 -8.48
N VAL A 91 1.73 0.14 -7.39
CA VAL A 91 0.41 0.18 -6.74
C VAL A 91 0.07 1.58 -6.24
N GLU A 92 1.03 2.28 -5.61
CA GLU A 92 0.80 3.63 -5.09
C GLU A 92 0.44 4.62 -6.20
N GLU A 93 1.21 4.61 -7.29
CA GLU A 93 0.97 5.46 -8.47
C GLU A 93 -0.38 5.12 -9.14
N SER A 94 -0.66 3.83 -9.28
CA SER A 94 -1.93 3.33 -9.78
C SER A 94 -3.11 3.81 -8.93
N LEU A 95 -3.00 3.74 -7.60
CA LEU A 95 -4.02 4.22 -6.68
C LEU A 95 -4.19 5.74 -6.74
N ARG A 96 -3.09 6.50 -6.75
CA ARG A 96 -3.14 7.98 -6.88
C ARG A 96 -3.89 8.40 -8.15
N THR A 97 -3.64 7.70 -9.25
CA THR A 97 -4.31 7.93 -10.54
C THR A 97 -5.77 7.45 -10.53
N ALA A 98 -6.06 6.36 -9.82
CA ALA A 98 -7.40 5.79 -9.75
C ALA A 98 -8.37 6.57 -8.86
N VAL A 99 -7.91 7.30 -7.85
CA VAL A 99 -8.78 8.02 -6.88
C VAL A 99 -9.77 8.96 -7.57
N PRO A 100 -9.37 9.85 -8.50
CA PRO A 100 -10.33 10.65 -9.27
C PRO A 100 -11.35 9.82 -10.05
N ALA A 101 -10.91 8.71 -10.67
CA ALA A 101 -11.81 7.84 -11.42
C ALA A 101 -12.80 7.09 -10.53
N ILE A 102 -12.38 6.68 -9.33
CA ILE A 102 -13.27 6.11 -8.31
C ILE A 102 -14.31 7.15 -7.91
N ALA A 103 -13.90 8.38 -7.60
CA ALA A 103 -14.81 9.46 -7.20
C ALA A 103 -15.85 9.76 -8.30
N SER A 104 -15.43 9.91 -9.55
CA SER A 104 -16.34 10.10 -10.69
C SER A 104 -17.30 8.91 -10.88
N TYR A 105 -16.81 7.69 -10.69
CA TYR A 105 -17.66 6.49 -10.82
C TYR A 105 -18.70 6.41 -9.69
N VAL A 106 -18.32 6.76 -8.45
CA VAL A 106 -19.21 6.84 -7.29
C VAL A 106 -20.30 7.90 -7.52
N GLU A 107 -19.93 9.09 -7.99
CA GLU A 107 -20.89 10.16 -8.32
C GLU A 107 -21.89 9.74 -9.39
N ALA A 108 -21.41 9.15 -10.49
CA ALA A 108 -22.28 8.66 -11.56
C ALA A 108 -23.29 7.62 -11.06
N CYS A 109 -22.83 6.65 -10.26
CA CYS A 109 -23.69 5.62 -9.66
C CYS A 109 -24.67 6.20 -8.63
N ALA A 110 -24.27 7.21 -7.85
CA ALA A 110 -25.14 7.89 -6.91
C ALA A 110 -26.23 8.70 -7.63
N ALA A 111 -25.87 9.41 -8.70
CA ALA A 111 -26.81 10.18 -9.52
C ALA A 111 -27.83 9.28 -10.22
N GLU A 112 -27.39 8.19 -10.85
CA GLU A 112 -28.26 7.20 -11.49
C GLU A 112 -29.31 6.64 -10.52
N ARG A 113 -28.92 6.45 -9.26
CA ARG A 113 -29.78 5.90 -8.20
C ARG A 113 -30.49 6.99 -7.38
N THR A 114 -30.33 8.26 -7.75
CA THR A 114 -30.90 9.41 -7.03
C THR A 114 -30.59 9.38 -5.53
N LEU A 115 -29.37 8.98 -5.17
CA LEU A 115 -28.96 8.87 -3.77
C LEU A 115 -28.61 10.25 -3.20
N VAL A 116 -29.07 10.50 -1.98
CA VAL A 116 -28.69 11.68 -1.18
C VAL A 116 -27.60 11.37 -0.15
N ARG A 117 -27.31 10.09 0.07
CA ARG A 117 -26.27 9.58 0.96
C ARG A 117 -25.73 8.27 0.43
N ILE A 118 -24.46 8.00 0.74
CA ILE A 118 -23.79 6.73 0.47
C ILE A 118 -23.18 6.17 1.75
N ASN A 119 -22.88 4.87 1.73
CA ASN A 119 -22.24 4.15 2.83
C ASN A 119 -21.18 3.20 2.24
N GLU A 120 -20.33 2.66 3.11
CA GLU A 120 -19.21 1.82 2.70
C GLU A 120 -19.63 0.54 1.99
N ARG A 121 -20.47 -0.26 2.65
CA ARG A 121 -20.82 -1.63 2.24
C ARG A 121 -21.62 -1.67 0.94
N ASP A 122 -22.64 -0.82 0.82
CA ASP A 122 -23.59 -0.90 -0.29
C ASP A 122 -23.13 -0.08 -1.50
N HIS A 123 -22.20 0.86 -1.30
CA HIS A 123 -21.84 1.86 -2.30
C HIS A 123 -20.32 1.94 -2.50
N LEU A 124 -19.55 2.50 -1.56
CA LEU A 124 -18.14 2.82 -1.79
C LEU A 124 -17.31 1.57 -2.13
N GLN A 125 -17.48 0.47 -1.40
CA GLN A 125 -16.72 -0.76 -1.64
C GLN A 125 -17.00 -1.39 -3.02
N PRO A 126 -18.25 -1.74 -3.38
CA PRO A 126 -18.51 -2.35 -4.68
C PRO A 126 -18.20 -1.42 -5.86
N TRP A 127 -18.33 -0.10 -5.70
CA TRP A 127 -18.06 0.87 -6.76
C TRP A 127 -16.57 1.14 -6.94
N SER A 128 -15.80 1.26 -5.85
CA SER A 128 -14.34 1.39 -5.90
C SER A 128 -13.71 0.17 -6.55
N PHE A 129 -14.17 -1.03 -6.20
CA PHE A 129 -13.70 -2.27 -6.81
C PHE A 129 -13.94 -2.29 -8.34
N LYS A 130 -15.13 -1.89 -8.78
CA LYS A 130 -15.46 -1.81 -10.22
C LYS A 130 -14.62 -0.75 -10.93
N ALA A 131 -14.51 0.44 -10.36
CA ALA A 131 -13.72 1.53 -10.92
C ALA A 131 -12.24 1.13 -11.07
N LEU A 132 -11.63 0.55 -10.03
CA LEU A 132 -10.26 0.04 -10.06
C LEU A 132 -10.07 -0.98 -11.20
N LYS A 133 -10.99 -1.94 -11.37
CA LYS A 133 -10.92 -2.89 -12.49
C LYS A 133 -11.03 -2.24 -13.87
N LEU A 134 -11.72 -1.11 -13.98
CA LEU A 134 -11.87 -0.40 -15.24
C LEU A 134 -10.63 0.41 -15.61
N VAL A 135 -9.97 1.02 -14.61
CA VAL A 135 -8.83 1.93 -14.83
C VAL A 135 -7.47 1.25 -14.76
N LEU A 136 -7.29 0.23 -13.92
CA LEU A 136 -6.03 -0.50 -13.77
C LEU A 136 -5.85 -1.57 -14.85
N ARG A 137 -6.15 -1.21 -16.11
CA ARG A 137 -5.96 -2.13 -17.24
C ARG A 137 -4.47 -2.39 -17.47
N PRO A 138 -4.11 -3.51 -18.13
CA PRO A 138 -2.74 -4.04 -18.15
C PRO A 138 -1.70 -3.24 -18.94
N SER A 139 -1.87 -1.93 -19.17
CA SER A 139 -0.87 -1.14 -19.91
C SER A 139 0.52 -1.18 -19.24
N ASP A 140 0.56 -1.26 -17.90
CA ASP A 140 1.79 -1.11 -17.11
C ASP A 140 2.18 -2.38 -16.32
N GLY A 141 1.58 -3.52 -16.69
CA GLY A 141 1.65 -4.79 -15.97
C GLY A 141 0.32 -5.14 -15.30
N PRO A 142 -0.03 -6.43 -15.17
CA PRO A 142 -1.33 -6.83 -14.63
C PRO A 142 -1.36 -6.64 -13.11
N LEU A 143 -1.93 -5.53 -12.63
CA LEU A 143 -2.43 -5.44 -11.26
C LEU A 143 -3.75 -6.19 -11.16
N ALA A 144 -3.76 -7.31 -10.46
CA ALA A 144 -4.98 -8.03 -10.16
C ALA A 144 -5.73 -7.34 -9.01
N VAL A 145 -6.99 -6.96 -9.26
CA VAL A 145 -7.86 -6.37 -8.24
C VAL A 145 -8.75 -7.47 -7.63
N GLY A 146 -8.52 -7.77 -6.35
CA GLY A 146 -9.32 -8.69 -5.54
C GLY A 146 -10.26 -7.95 -4.58
N ALA A 147 -11.37 -8.60 -4.25
CA ALA A 147 -12.32 -8.10 -3.25
C ALA A 147 -12.27 -9.02 -2.03
N SER A 148 -12.34 -8.45 -0.83
CA SER A 148 -12.52 -9.17 0.44
C SER A 148 -11.53 -10.32 0.66
N MET A 149 -10.40 -10.04 1.30
CA MET A 149 -9.45 -11.09 1.69
C MET A 149 -9.50 -11.35 3.19
N ARG A 150 -9.76 -12.61 3.57
CA ARG A 150 -9.74 -13.01 4.98
C ARG A 150 -8.31 -13.10 5.48
N LEU A 151 -8.06 -12.50 6.64
CA LEU A 151 -6.80 -12.60 7.37
C LEU A 151 -7.02 -13.36 8.67
N ASP A 152 -6.01 -14.10 9.10
CA ASP A 152 -6.07 -14.87 10.34
C ASP A 152 -4.77 -14.77 11.13
N TYR A 153 -4.85 -14.12 12.30
CA TYR A 153 -3.71 -13.94 13.20
C TYR A 153 -4.12 -14.29 14.64
N PRO A 154 -4.41 -15.56 14.96
CA PRO A 154 -4.95 -15.94 16.27
C PRO A 154 -4.08 -15.48 17.47
N GLU A 155 -2.78 -15.35 17.26
CA GLU A 155 -1.84 -14.88 18.30
C GLU A 155 -1.68 -13.37 18.41
N HIS A 156 -2.15 -12.60 17.42
CA HIS A 156 -2.01 -11.13 17.40
C HIS A 156 -3.36 -10.45 17.42
N TRP A 157 -4.33 -10.96 16.67
CA TRP A 157 -5.69 -10.43 16.56
C TRP A 157 -6.66 -11.57 16.16
N PRO A 158 -7.27 -12.27 17.14
CA PRO A 158 -8.03 -13.51 16.91
C PRO A 158 -9.20 -13.41 15.92
N ARG A 159 -9.70 -12.20 15.70
CA ARG A 159 -10.80 -11.93 14.80
C ARG A 159 -10.52 -10.61 14.07
N LEU A 160 -9.51 -10.58 13.21
CA LEU A 160 -9.15 -9.37 12.49
C LEU A 160 -10.24 -8.91 11.50
N GLY A 161 -10.89 -9.89 10.87
CA GLY A 161 -11.85 -9.65 9.79
C GLY A 161 -11.20 -9.72 8.41
N ASN A 162 -11.85 -9.13 7.42
CA ASN A 162 -11.38 -9.09 6.05
C ASN A 162 -10.79 -7.72 5.71
N VAL A 163 -9.93 -7.71 4.69
CA VAL A 163 -9.50 -6.50 3.97
C VAL A 163 -10.48 -6.22 2.84
N ASP A 164 -10.89 -4.98 2.63
CA ASP A 164 -11.89 -4.64 1.62
C ASP A 164 -11.45 -4.88 0.18
N ILE A 165 -10.25 -4.41 -0.19
CA ILE A 165 -9.69 -4.54 -1.55
C ILE A 165 -8.22 -5.00 -1.47
N THR A 166 -7.85 -5.89 -2.38
CA THR A 166 -6.46 -6.30 -2.59
C THR A 166 -5.98 -5.94 -3.99
N LEU A 167 -4.73 -5.49 -4.09
CA LEU A 167 -4.06 -5.22 -5.35
C LEU A 167 -2.79 -6.06 -5.42
N THR A 168 -2.73 -6.98 -6.37
CA THR A 168 -1.60 -7.91 -6.49
C THR A 168 -0.82 -7.64 -7.77
N ALA A 169 0.45 -7.26 -7.62
CA ALA A 169 1.41 -7.26 -8.71
C ALA A 169 2.06 -8.64 -8.83
N GLU A 170 2.52 -8.99 -10.04
CA GLU A 170 3.15 -10.29 -10.29
C GLU A 170 4.39 -10.49 -9.40
N GLY A 171 4.40 -11.60 -8.65
CA GLY A 171 5.56 -12.00 -7.84
C GLY A 171 5.82 -11.16 -6.59
N ALA A 172 4.86 -10.33 -6.17
CA ALA A 172 4.93 -9.53 -4.94
C ALA A 172 3.79 -9.90 -3.97
N ALA A 173 3.99 -9.61 -2.69
CA ALA A 173 2.89 -9.66 -1.73
C ALA A 173 1.81 -8.63 -2.11
N PRO A 174 0.52 -8.92 -1.86
CA PRO A 174 -0.56 -7.99 -2.19
C PRO A 174 -0.42 -6.68 -1.42
N ALA A 175 -0.96 -5.61 -1.99
CA ALA A 175 -1.27 -4.40 -1.26
C ALA A 175 -2.72 -4.43 -0.78
N PHE A 176 -2.96 -3.91 0.42
CA PHE A 176 -4.30 -3.87 1.03
C PHE A 176 -4.84 -2.45 1.05
N VAL A 177 -6.14 -2.31 0.76
CA VAL A 177 -6.85 -1.04 0.83
C VAL A 177 -8.11 -1.25 1.67
N GLU A 178 -8.22 -0.49 2.75
CA GLU A 178 -9.38 -0.50 3.65
C GLU A 178 -10.24 0.73 3.39
N LEU A 179 -11.55 0.54 3.36
CA LEU A 179 -12.50 1.55 2.93
C LEU A 179 -13.34 2.05 4.11
N LYS A 180 -13.63 3.36 4.11
CA LYS A 180 -14.62 3.95 5.02
C LYS A 180 -15.50 4.96 4.33
N CYS A 181 -16.79 5.00 4.68
CA CYS A 181 -17.71 5.96 4.06
C CYS A 181 -18.90 6.29 4.93
N GLY A 182 -19.20 7.59 5.06
CA GLY A 182 -20.42 8.08 5.70
C GLY A 182 -20.44 9.60 5.83
N ALA A 183 -21.59 10.17 6.22
CA ALA A 183 -21.80 11.61 6.31
C ALA A 183 -21.86 12.17 7.75
N GLY A 184 -21.67 11.31 8.76
CA GLY A 184 -21.72 11.70 10.17
C GLY A 184 -20.36 12.10 10.73
N SER A 185 -20.36 12.79 11.87
CA SER A 185 -19.13 13.15 12.63
C SER A 185 -18.30 11.94 13.05
N ASP A 186 -18.94 10.78 13.09
CA ASP A 186 -18.38 9.49 13.50
C ASP A 186 -18.04 8.59 12.32
N ALA A 187 -18.26 9.04 11.07
CA ALA A 187 -18.09 8.20 9.88
C ALA A 187 -16.65 7.71 9.67
N LEU A 188 -15.67 8.52 10.08
CA LEU A 188 -14.24 8.20 9.95
C LEU A 188 -13.65 7.59 11.22
N GLY A 189 -14.38 7.60 12.34
CA GLY A 189 -13.92 7.02 13.60
C GLY A 189 -13.41 5.58 13.46
N PRO A 190 -14.10 4.69 12.71
CA PRO A 190 -13.63 3.33 12.51
C PRO A 190 -12.33 3.20 11.68
N CYS A 191 -11.82 4.26 11.03
CA CYS A 191 -10.49 4.22 10.38
C CYS A 191 -9.37 3.86 11.37
N VAL A 192 -9.55 4.10 12.68
CA VAL A 192 -8.59 3.67 13.72
C VAL A 192 -8.42 2.15 13.76
N TRP A 193 -9.49 1.41 13.46
CA TRP A 193 -9.46 -0.05 13.35
C TRP A 193 -8.64 -0.47 12.14
N ASP A 194 -8.89 0.17 11.00
CA ASP A 194 -8.27 -0.20 9.74
C ASP A 194 -6.80 0.18 9.67
N VAL A 195 -6.40 1.32 10.26
CA VAL A 195 -4.98 1.67 10.34
C VAL A 195 -4.21 0.66 11.20
N ALA A 196 -4.80 0.20 12.31
CA ALA A 196 -4.20 -0.83 13.16
C ALA A 196 -4.14 -2.20 12.45
N LYS A 197 -5.20 -2.57 11.72
CA LYS A 197 -5.28 -3.78 10.89
C LYS A 197 -4.20 -3.75 9.79
N ASN A 198 -4.11 -2.66 9.05
CA ASN A 198 -3.10 -2.44 8.01
C ASN A 198 -1.68 -2.44 8.58
N ALA A 199 -1.48 -1.85 9.75
CA ALA A 199 -0.19 -1.90 10.40
C ALA A 199 0.21 -3.32 10.79
N LEU A 200 -0.74 -4.12 11.31
CA LEU A 200 -0.49 -5.52 11.63
C LEU A 200 -0.14 -6.32 10.37
N THR A 201 -0.87 -6.17 9.26
CA THR A 201 -0.60 -6.93 8.03
C THR A 201 0.75 -6.61 7.43
N LEU A 202 1.14 -5.33 7.41
CA LEU A 202 2.49 -4.91 7.03
C LEU A 202 3.54 -5.54 7.94
N ARG A 203 3.27 -5.59 9.25
CA ARG A 203 4.19 -6.17 10.23
C ARG A 203 4.35 -7.68 10.09
N MET A 204 3.29 -8.38 9.70
CA MET A 204 3.29 -9.81 9.44
C MET A 204 3.92 -10.19 8.10
N GLY A 205 4.12 -9.21 7.19
CA GLY A 205 4.70 -9.43 5.87
C GLY A 205 3.69 -9.97 4.84
N ASP A 206 2.40 -10.04 5.18
CA ASP A 206 1.34 -10.47 4.27
C ASP A 206 0.91 -9.36 3.31
N ALA A 207 1.26 -8.11 3.61
CA ALA A 207 1.05 -6.96 2.76
C ALA A 207 2.39 -6.31 2.37
N SER A 208 2.60 -6.05 1.08
CA SER A 208 3.72 -5.22 0.60
C SER A 208 3.48 -3.72 0.82
N ALA A 209 2.21 -3.33 0.88
CA ALA A 209 1.75 -1.98 1.11
C ALA A 209 0.34 -1.99 1.72
N ALA A 210 -0.03 -0.93 2.43
CA ALA A 210 -1.36 -0.81 3.00
C ALA A 210 -1.86 0.64 2.94
N TYR A 211 -3.15 0.80 2.66
CA TYR A 211 -3.77 2.08 2.39
C TYR A 211 -5.14 2.20 3.06
N LEU A 212 -5.52 3.43 3.39
CA LEU A 212 -6.87 3.82 3.76
C LEU A 212 -7.47 4.61 2.60
N LEU A 213 -8.71 4.31 2.23
CA LEU A 213 -9.49 5.06 1.25
C LEU A 213 -10.84 5.42 1.87
N ALA A 214 -11.06 6.69 2.20
CA ALA A 214 -12.30 7.09 2.85
C ALA A 214 -13.02 8.23 2.14
N ALA A 215 -14.35 8.18 2.20
CA ALA A 215 -15.23 9.23 1.70
C ALA A 215 -16.12 9.77 2.81
N THR A 216 -16.14 11.09 2.98
CA THR A 216 -17.15 11.80 3.77
C THR A 216 -17.47 13.13 3.10
N THR A 217 -18.45 13.85 3.62
CA THR A 217 -18.81 15.17 3.12
C THR A 217 -17.64 16.13 3.31
N THR A 218 -17.43 17.08 2.40
CA THR A 218 -16.37 18.10 2.51
C THR A 218 -16.42 18.83 3.86
N ALA A 219 -17.63 19.17 4.32
CA ALA A 219 -17.84 19.83 5.61
C ALA A 219 -17.38 19.01 6.84
N MET A 220 -17.22 17.70 6.73
CA MET A 220 -16.64 16.87 7.80
C MET A 220 -15.11 16.90 7.75
N TRP A 221 -14.50 16.91 6.55
CA TRP A 221 -13.05 17.03 6.41
C TRP A 221 -12.50 18.36 6.91
N ASP A 222 -13.29 19.44 6.79
CA ASP A 222 -12.90 20.78 7.27
C ASP A 222 -13.01 20.94 8.81
N LYS A 223 -13.51 19.91 9.49
CA LYS A 223 -13.67 19.89 10.95
C LYS A 223 -12.68 18.91 11.57
N PRO A 224 -12.33 19.09 12.85
CA PRO A 224 -11.55 18.09 13.59
C PRO A 224 -12.43 16.88 13.94
N VAL A 225 -12.87 16.13 12.93
CA VAL A 225 -13.59 14.86 13.12
C VAL A 225 -12.59 13.75 13.37
N ARG A 226 -12.93 12.85 14.28
CA ARG A 226 -12.07 11.73 14.65
C ARG A 226 -11.91 10.77 13.47
N GLY A 227 -10.67 10.42 13.17
CA GLY A 227 -10.25 9.55 12.09
C GLY A 227 -9.80 10.33 10.86
N ALA A 228 -10.14 11.62 10.74
CA ALA A 228 -9.66 12.45 9.64
C ALA A 228 -8.15 12.67 9.70
N GLU A 229 -7.55 12.70 10.89
CA GLU A 229 -6.11 12.90 11.06
C GLU A 229 -5.27 11.74 10.48
N LEU A 230 -5.89 10.57 10.24
CA LEU A 230 -5.25 9.43 9.58
C LEU A 230 -5.11 9.64 8.06
N PHE A 231 -5.69 10.72 7.53
CA PHE A 231 -5.52 11.18 6.16
C PHE A 231 -4.60 12.40 6.06
N ASP A 232 -3.98 12.80 7.18
CA ASP A 232 -2.91 13.79 7.20
C ASP A 232 -1.54 13.13 7.39
N HIS A 233 -0.50 13.91 7.14
CA HIS A 233 0.88 13.49 7.35
C HIS A 233 1.17 13.47 8.85
N GLY A 234 1.34 12.27 9.44
CA GLY A 234 1.52 12.18 10.88
C GLY A 234 1.95 10.82 11.41
N GLU A 235 2.66 10.85 12.53
CA GLU A 235 2.97 9.67 13.33
C GLU A 235 1.85 9.41 14.33
N TRP A 236 1.51 8.14 14.50
CA TRP A 236 0.61 7.68 15.54
C TRP A 236 1.26 6.56 16.35
N THR A 237 0.87 6.44 17.61
CA THR A 237 1.23 5.31 18.48
C THR A 237 -0.01 4.49 18.77
N THR A 238 0.12 3.18 18.92
CA THR A 238 -1.01 2.31 19.27
C THR A 238 -1.62 2.69 20.62
N GLU A 239 -0.80 3.19 21.56
CA GLU A 239 -1.29 3.74 22.83
C GLU A 239 -2.22 4.94 22.62
N ARG A 240 -1.86 5.88 21.75
CA ARG A 240 -2.72 7.04 21.40
C ARG A 240 -3.96 6.58 20.65
N LEU A 241 -3.81 5.74 19.62
CA LEU A 241 -4.94 5.17 18.89
C LEU A 241 -5.93 4.48 19.83
N ARG A 242 -5.45 3.81 20.88
CA ARG A 242 -6.32 3.18 21.88
C ARG A 242 -6.99 4.19 22.79
N SER A 243 -6.22 5.09 23.39
CA SER A 243 -6.71 6.03 24.40
C SER A 243 -7.68 7.04 23.78
N ASP A 244 -7.33 7.62 22.64
CA ASP A 244 -8.14 8.60 21.92
C ASP A 244 -9.38 7.96 21.27
N TYR A 245 -9.37 6.62 21.03
CA TYR A 245 -10.47 5.87 20.42
C TYR A 245 -11.13 4.82 21.31
N MET A 246 -10.98 4.94 22.63
CA MET A 246 -11.41 3.90 23.57
C MET A 246 -12.90 3.53 23.46
N ASP A 247 -13.76 4.50 23.19
CA ASP A 247 -15.19 4.29 22.96
C ASP A 247 -15.48 3.42 21.71
N TRP A 248 -14.77 3.65 20.60
CA TRP A 248 -14.84 2.82 19.41
C TRP A 248 -14.30 1.41 19.65
N TRP A 249 -13.12 1.30 20.27
CA TRP A 249 -12.54 0.00 20.61
C TRP A 249 -13.47 -0.84 21.48
N ARG A 250 -14.12 -0.22 22.48
CA ARG A 250 -15.10 -0.90 23.34
C ARG A 250 -16.27 -1.49 22.57
N GLN A 251 -16.68 -0.92 21.43
CA GLN A 251 -17.74 -1.51 20.60
C GLN A 251 -17.34 -2.90 20.08
N PHE A 252 -16.09 -3.06 19.67
CA PHE A 252 -15.56 -4.29 19.08
C PHE A 252 -15.07 -5.30 20.11
N GLU A 253 -14.67 -4.85 21.30
CA GLU A 253 -14.18 -5.69 22.39
C GLU A 253 -15.30 -6.37 23.20
N ARG A 254 -16.53 -5.85 23.13
CA ARG A 254 -17.67 -6.40 23.91
C ARG A 254 -18.09 -7.79 23.41
N PRO A 255 -18.56 -8.67 24.31
CA PRO A 255 -19.22 -9.91 23.91
C PRO A 255 -20.45 -9.65 23.01
N PRO A 256 -20.77 -10.56 22.06
CA PRO A 256 -20.11 -11.83 21.76
C PRO A 256 -18.93 -11.70 20.77
N TYR A 257 -18.61 -10.47 20.38
CA TYR A 257 -17.71 -10.14 19.29
C TYR A 257 -16.24 -10.35 19.63
N CYS A 258 -15.80 -9.94 20.82
CA CYS A 258 -14.45 -10.15 21.37
C CYS A 258 -13.33 -9.96 20.32
N TYR A 259 -13.41 -8.92 19.51
CA TYR A 259 -12.44 -8.63 18.44
C TYR A 259 -11.16 -7.95 18.99
N ARG A 260 -10.83 -8.13 20.27
CA ARG A 260 -9.70 -7.44 20.91
C ARG A 260 -8.37 -7.89 20.27
N PRO A 261 -7.52 -6.99 19.75
CA PRO A 261 -6.15 -7.36 19.42
C PRO A 261 -5.40 -7.78 20.70
N LYS A 262 -4.49 -8.73 20.57
CA LYS A 262 -3.51 -9.09 21.60
C LYS A 262 -2.26 -8.24 21.48
N ARG A 263 -1.79 -8.02 20.24
CA ARG A 263 -0.52 -7.32 19.95
C ARG A 263 -0.63 -6.53 18.66
N LEU A 264 -0.10 -5.31 18.66
CA LEU A 264 -0.03 -4.43 17.50
C LEU A 264 1.36 -3.78 17.39
N PRO A 265 1.77 -3.27 16.22
CA PRO A 265 2.96 -2.44 16.12
C PRO A 265 2.89 -1.23 17.06
N VAL A 266 4.00 -0.85 17.71
CA VAL A 266 3.99 0.26 18.68
C VAL A 266 3.64 1.60 18.04
N ARG A 267 4.21 1.88 16.86
CA ARG A 267 3.99 3.13 16.12
C ARG A 267 3.98 2.91 14.63
N GLY A 268 3.32 3.81 13.93
CA GLY A 268 3.31 3.88 12.49
C GLY A 268 3.05 5.29 12.00
N TYR A 269 2.84 5.41 10.71
CA TYR A 269 2.76 6.70 10.05
C TYR A 269 1.69 6.67 8.97
N THR A 270 0.97 7.79 8.80
CA THR A 270 0.07 8.02 7.67
C THR A 270 0.60 9.11 6.76
N ASP A 271 0.49 8.91 5.45
CA ASP A 271 0.87 9.88 4.42
C ASP A 271 -0.28 10.09 3.44
N PRO A 272 -0.82 11.33 3.28
CA PRO A 272 -1.80 11.61 2.25
C PRO A 272 -1.19 11.42 0.86
N LEU A 273 -1.93 10.73 -0.01
CA LEU A 273 -1.47 10.44 -1.36
C LEU A 273 -2.31 11.14 -2.43
N ALA A 274 -3.62 11.13 -2.28
CA ALA A 274 -4.53 11.70 -3.27
C ALA A 274 -5.86 12.05 -2.63
N SER A 275 -6.57 13.00 -3.24
CA SER A 275 -7.95 13.34 -2.92
C SER A 275 -8.73 13.63 -4.19
N ALA A 276 -10.04 13.45 -4.15
CA ALA A 276 -10.93 13.77 -5.25
C ALA A 276 -12.32 14.14 -4.74
N ALA A 277 -12.74 15.36 -5.09
CA ALA A 277 -14.08 15.85 -4.82
C ALA A 277 -15.11 15.18 -5.75
N PHE A 278 -16.31 14.96 -5.23
CA PHE A 278 -17.45 14.43 -5.98
C PHE A 278 -18.77 14.81 -5.29
N ARG A 279 -19.91 14.59 -5.96
CA ARG A 279 -21.24 14.92 -5.42
C ARG A 279 -22.12 13.70 -5.19
N VAL A 280 -22.94 13.78 -4.14
CA VAL A 280 -24.02 12.83 -3.85
C VAL A 280 -25.28 13.63 -3.53
N GLY A 281 -26.22 13.66 -4.49
CA GLY A 281 -27.33 14.61 -4.46
C GLY A 281 -26.80 16.05 -4.44
N ASP A 282 -27.26 16.84 -3.47
CA ASP A 282 -26.84 18.23 -3.29
C ASP A 282 -25.67 18.41 -2.32
N THR A 283 -25.07 17.30 -1.86
CA THR A 283 -23.96 17.35 -0.89
C THR A 283 -22.64 17.13 -1.59
N ASP A 284 -21.65 17.98 -1.29
CA ASP A 284 -20.27 17.81 -1.73
C ASP A 284 -19.53 16.84 -0.79
N TRP A 285 -18.80 15.91 -1.40
CA TRP A 285 -18.00 14.88 -0.77
C TRP A 285 -16.56 14.95 -1.26
N ASP A 286 -15.65 14.38 -0.47
CA ASP A 286 -14.25 14.21 -0.85
C ASP A 286 -13.80 12.80 -0.48
N LEU A 287 -13.14 12.14 -1.44
CA LEU A 287 -12.55 10.81 -1.33
C LEU A 287 -11.05 10.99 -1.11
N ARG A 288 -10.52 10.54 0.03
CA ARG A 288 -9.10 10.67 0.37
C ARG A 288 -8.42 9.32 0.48
N LEU A 289 -7.19 9.27 -0.03
CA LEU A 289 -6.29 8.12 0.03
C LEU A 289 -5.09 8.46 0.92
N SER A 290 -4.81 7.58 1.87
CA SER A 290 -3.66 7.68 2.77
C SER A 290 -2.89 6.37 2.81
N ARG A 291 -1.56 6.44 2.81
CA ARG A 291 -0.68 5.28 2.98
C ARG A 291 -0.43 5.04 4.45
N VAL A 292 -0.47 3.78 4.86
CA VAL A 292 -0.06 3.33 6.20
C VAL A 292 1.36 2.76 6.12
N THR A 293 2.23 3.14 7.05
CA THR A 293 3.57 2.54 7.18
C THR A 293 3.87 2.20 8.65
N VAL A 294 4.73 1.19 8.85
CA VAL A 294 5.20 0.78 10.19
C VAL A 294 6.70 1.06 10.27
N LYS A 295 7.12 1.87 11.24
CA LYS A 295 8.53 2.29 11.40
C LYS A 295 9.32 1.46 12.41
N THR A 296 8.68 0.62 13.22
CA THR A 296 9.35 -0.05 14.36
C THR A 296 9.21 -1.55 14.39
N HIS A 297 10.21 -2.19 15.00
CA HIS A 297 10.14 -3.60 15.36
C HIS A 297 9.45 -3.88 16.71
N GLY A 298 9.06 -2.85 17.46
CA GLY A 298 8.40 -2.99 18.75
C GLY A 298 6.94 -3.44 18.64
N TRP A 299 6.47 -4.17 19.66
CA TRP A 299 5.09 -4.58 19.84
C TRP A 299 4.47 -3.88 21.05
N PHE A 300 3.24 -3.41 20.89
CA PHE A 300 2.37 -2.97 21.97
C PHE A 300 1.46 -4.12 22.36
N ASP A 301 1.54 -4.55 23.62
CA ASP A 301 0.65 -5.56 24.17
C ASP A 301 -0.65 -4.88 24.63
N TRP A 302 -1.77 -5.33 24.06
CA TRP A 302 -3.07 -4.66 24.14
C TRP A 302 -3.94 -5.19 25.28
#